data_AF-A0A6M5JK75-F1
#
_entry.id   AF-A0A6M5JK75-F1
#
_cell.length_a   1.000
_cell.length_b   1.000
_cell.length_c   1.000
_cell.angle_alpha   90.00
_cell.angle_beta   90.00
_cell.angle_gamma   90.00
#
_symmetry.space_group_name_H-M   'P 1'
#
loop_
_entity.id
_entity.type
_entity.pdbx_description
1 polymer ?
#
loop_
_entity_poly.entity_id
_entity_poly.type
_entity_poly.pdbx_seq_one_letter_code
_entity_poly.pdbx_strand_id
1 'polypeptide(L)'
;MMIRLIATLLLFWALGFALFATTLPHPADDRVTDGIVVLTGGPGRVQRGVQLLEAGRAKRMLVSGVDRQVRPAELATINRFPHALLSRIDLGADAVDTRTNADEAAAWVSSYRFHTIRLVTTDWHMRRARLELEQQMPRDVVMLPDAIPSTPNLLALVREYNKYLLRRGATLIGR
;
A
#
# COMPACT_ATOMS: atom_id res chain seq x y z
N MET A 1 -5.99 41.40 -3.80
CA MET A 1 -6.72 40.28 -3.17
C MET A 1 -6.25 38.91 -3.68
N MET A 2 -6.13 38.73 -5.00
CA MET A 2 -5.68 37.47 -5.62
C MET A 2 -4.30 36.97 -5.16
N ILE A 3 -3.29 37.85 -5.07
CA ILE A 3 -1.94 37.47 -4.60
C ILE A 3 -1.98 36.92 -3.17
N ARG A 4 -2.77 37.54 -2.28
CA ARG A 4 -2.94 37.07 -0.90
C ARG A 4 -3.58 35.68 -0.87
N LEU A 5 -4.60 35.44 -1.69
CA LEU A 5 -5.24 34.12 -1.78
C LEU A 5 -4.26 33.04 -2.26
N ILE A 6 -3.51 33.31 -3.34
CA ILE A 6 -2.52 32.37 -3.88
C ILE A 6 -1.43 32.09 -2.85
N ALA A 7 -0.89 33.12 -2.19
CA ALA A 7 0.12 32.97 -1.15
C ALA A 7 -0.39 32.12 0.02
N THR A 8 -1.63 32.34 0.47
CA THR A 8 -2.25 31.54 1.53
C THR A 8 -2.41 30.07 1.12
N LEU A 9 -2.86 29.78 -0.11
CA LEU A 9 -2.99 28.40 -0.61
C LEU A 9 -1.63 27.71 -0.70
N LEU A 10 -0.60 28.40 -1.20
CA LEU A 10 0.76 27.88 -1.26
C LEU A 10 1.33 27.60 0.13
N LEU A 11 1.04 28.47 1.11
CA LEU A 11 1.46 28.26 2.50
C LEU A 11 0.82 27.02 3.11
N PHE A 12 -0.49 26.83 2.93
CA PHE A 12 -1.17 25.61 3.41
C PHE A 12 -0.66 24.35 2.72
N TRP A 13 -0.41 24.41 1.40
CA TRP A 13 0.18 23.30 0.67
C TRP A 13 1.59 22.98 1.18
N ALA A 14 2.44 23.99 1.42
CA ALA A 14 3.80 23.80 1.90
C ALA A 14 3.83 23.23 3.33
N LEU A 15 2.98 23.74 4.22
CA LEU A 15 2.85 23.22 5.58
C LEU A 15 2.32 21.79 5.59
N GLY A 16 1.32 21.48 4.76
CA GLY A 16 0.79 20.14 4.61
C GLY A 16 1.81 19.17 4.01
N PHE A 17 2.63 19.63 3.06
CA PHE A 17 3.74 18.86 2.51
C PHE A 17 4.81 18.59 3.56
N ALA A 18 5.21 19.61 4.34
CA ALA A 18 6.17 19.45 5.43
C ALA A 18 5.69 18.44 6.45
N LEU A 19 4.41 18.51 6.85
CA LEU A 19 3.79 17.52 7.72
C LEU A 19 3.83 16.13 7.07
N PHE A 20 3.44 16.00 5.79
CA PHE A 20 3.50 14.73 5.06
C PHE A 20 4.89 14.09 5.06
N ALA A 21 5.92 14.88 4.75
CA ALA A 21 7.29 14.41 4.63
C ALA A 21 7.93 14.06 5.98
N THR A 22 7.51 14.70 7.09
CA THR A 22 8.08 14.50 8.42
C THR A 22 7.35 13.46 9.27
N THR A 23 6.19 12.99 8.84
CA THR A 23 5.36 12.03 9.61
C THR A 23 5.06 10.77 8.82
N LEU A 24 6.05 10.28 8.07
CA LEU A 24 5.90 9.06 7.29
C LEU A 24 5.54 7.85 8.18
N PRO A 25 4.63 6.95 7.72
CA PRO A 25 4.29 5.73 8.44
C PRO A 25 5.50 4.83 8.68
N HIS A 26 5.48 4.13 9.81
CA HIS A 26 6.56 3.24 10.26
C HIS A 26 6.18 1.76 10.06
N PRO A 27 7.14 0.83 10.18
CA PRO A 27 6.85 -0.59 10.24
C PRO A 27 5.82 -0.92 11.30
N ALA A 28 4.99 -1.93 11.03
CA ALA A 28 4.05 -2.45 12.01
C ALA A 28 4.78 -3.32 13.05
N ASP A 29 4.13 -3.47 14.20
CA ASP A 29 4.50 -4.46 15.21
C ASP A 29 4.25 -5.91 14.73
N ASP A 30 4.35 -6.86 15.66
CA ASP A 30 4.27 -8.30 15.40
C ASP A 30 2.85 -8.89 15.47
N ARG A 31 1.80 -8.06 15.46
CA ARG A 31 0.41 -8.56 15.47
C ARG A 31 0.10 -9.47 14.30
N VAL A 32 -0.59 -10.56 14.56
CA VAL A 32 -1.07 -11.48 13.51
C VAL A 32 -2.28 -10.86 12.82
N THR A 33 -2.33 -10.97 11.49
CA THR A 33 -3.50 -10.63 10.66
C THR A 33 -3.94 -11.86 9.86
N ASP A 34 -5.14 -11.86 9.29
CA ASP A 34 -5.60 -12.99 8.48
C ASP A 34 -4.82 -13.07 7.16
N GLY A 35 -4.67 -11.92 6.49
CA GLY A 35 -3.97 -11.81 5.22
C GLY A 35 -2.90 -10.71 5.21
N ILE A 36 -1.99 -10.79 4.23
CA ILE A 36 -1.04 -9.73 3.90
C ILE A 36 -1.36 -9.24 2.48
N VAL A 37 -1.44 -7.93 2.28
CA VAL A 37 -1.55 -7.31 0.95
C VAL A 37 -0.27 -6.54 0.69
N VAL A 38 0.48 -6.96 -0.32
CA VAL A 38 1.71 -6.29 -0.78
C VAL A 38 1.41 -5.56 -2.07
N LEU A 39 1.67 -4.25 -2.10
CA LEU A 39 1.57 -3.46 -3.34
C LEU A 39 2.92 -3.41 -4.04
N THR A 40 3.00 -3.84 -5.31
CA THR A 40 4.23 -3.82 -6.11
C THR A 40 4.69 -2.39 -6.46
N GLY A 41 5.79 -2.27 -7.21
CA GLY A 41 6.31 -0.98 -7.69
C GLY A 41 7.34 -0.32 -6.76
N GLY A 42 7.86 -1.04 -5.77
CA GLY A 42 8.96 -0.59 -4.94
C GLY A 42 9.79 -1.75 -4.38
N PRO A 43 11.08 -1.53 -4.09
CA PRO A 43 11.98 -2.57 -3.59
C PRO A 43 11.58 -3.05 -2.19
N GLY A 44 11.91 -4.30 -1.87
CA GLY A 44 11.77 -4.88 -0.53
C GLY A 44 10.34 -5.24 -0.09
N ARG A 45 9.29 -4.79 -0.81
CA ARG A 45 7.88 -4.99 -0.42
C ARG A 45 7.47 -6.46 -0.38
N VAL A 46 7.77 -7.20 -1.45
CA VAL A 46 7.47 -8.64 -1.52
C VAL A 46 8.29 -9.41 -0.50
N GLN A 47 9.58 -9.10 -0.37
CA GLN A 47 10.45 -9.74 0.61
C GLN A 47 9.94 -9.57 2.05
N ARG A 48 9.47 -8.36 2.43
CA ARG A 48 8.86 -8.12 3.74
C ARG A 48 7.60 -8.95 3.94
N GLY A 49 6.70 -8.98 2.95
CA GLY A 49 5.47 -9.78 3.02
C GLY A 49 5.76 -11.28 3.18
N VAL A 50 6.75 -11.79 2.46
CA VAL A 50 7.23 -13.17 2.59
C VAL A 50 7.77 -13.46 3.99
N GLN A 51 8.63 -12.59 4.54
CA GLN A 51 9.18 -12.77 5.89
C GLN A 51 8.06 -12.86 6.95
N LEU A 52 7.03 -12.04 6.80
CA LEU A 52 5.85 -12.06 7.67
C LEU A 52 5.05 -13.35 7.52
N LEU A 53 4.88 -13.83 6.29
CA LEU A 53 4.18 -15.08 6.00
C LEU A 53 4.95 -16.31 6.51
N GLU A 54 6.27 -16.30 6.39
CA GLU A 54 7.17 -17.33 6.92
C GLU A 54 7.13 -17.35 8.45
N ALA A 55 7.15 -16.18 9.09
CA ALA A 55 7.00 -16.02 10.53
C ALA A 55 5.58 -16.31 11.06
N GLY A 56 4.65 -16.79 10.21
CA GLY A 56 3.29 -17.12 10.62
C GLY A 56 2.43 -15.92 11.01
N ARG A 57 2.80 -14.71 10.59
CA ARG A 57 2.06 -13.47 10.89
C ARG A 57 0.79 -13.29 10.05
N ALA A 58 0.57 -14.16 9.07
CA ALA A 58 -0.70 -14.30 8.35
C ALA A 58 -0.89 -15.68 7.72
N LYS A 59 -2.11 -15.97 7.26
CA LYS A 59 -2.47 -17.24 6.61
C LYS A 59 -2.09 -17.25 5.13
N ARG A 60 -2.28 -16.12 4.45
CA ARG A 60 -2.01 -15.94 3.01
C ARG A 60 -1.49 -14.54 2.71
N MET A 61 -0.86 -14.37 1.55
CA MET A 61 -0.38 -13.10 1.04
C MET A 61 -0.86 -12.87 -0.39
N LEU A 62 -1.40 -11.69 -0.68
CA LEU A 62 -1.61 -11.17 -2.03
C LEU A 62 -0.44 -10.28 -2.42
N VAL A 63 0.12 -10.50 -3.61
CA VAL A 63 1.00 -9.52 -4.27
C VAL A 63 0.21 -8.89 -5.41
N SER A 64 -0.20 -7.63 -5.24
CA SER A 64 -1.09 -6.91 -6.15
C SER A 64 -0.32 -5.98 -7.09
N GLY A 65 -0.70 -5.98 -8.37
CA GLY A 65 -0.06 -5.21 -9.44
C GLY A 65 1.22 -5.88 -9.98
N VAL A 66 1.26 -7.20 -10.02
CA VAL A 66 2.36 -7.98 -10.61
C VAL A 66 2.23 -7.97 -12.13
N ASP A 67 3.35 -7.96 -12.85
CA ASP A 67 3.33 -8.14 -14.31
C ASP A 67 2.74 -9.52 -14.66
N ARG A 68 1.83 -9.56 -15.64
CA ARG A 68 1.12 -10.79 -16.07
C ARG A 68 2.07 -11.92 -16.50
N GLN A 69 3.30 -11.61 -16.89
CA GLN A 69 4.30 -12.59 -17.28
C GLN A 69 5.03 -13.23 -16.10
N VAL A 70 4.99 -12.60 -14.91
CA VAL A 70 5.72 -13.09 -13.74
C VAL A 70 5.05 -14.35 -13.20
N ARG A 71 5.83 -15.43 -13.19
CA ARG A 71 5.37 -16.71 -12.64
C ARG A 71 5.69 -16.79 -11.15
N PRO A 72 4.89 -17.51 -10.34
CA PRO A 72 5.15 -17.66 -8.90
C PRO A 72 6.56 -18.20 -8.57
N ALA A 73 7.07 -19.14 -9.38
CA ALA A 73 8.42 -19.67 -9.21
C ALA A 73 9.53 -18.61 -9.45
N GLU A 74 9.31 -17.70 -10.40
CA GLU A 74 10.24 -16.59 -10.65
C GLU A 74 10.21 -15.60 -9.48
N LEU A 75 9.02 -15.32 -8.93
CA LEU A 75 8.88 -14.49 -7.74
C LEU A 75 9.64 -15.08 -6.53
N ALA A 76 9.55 -16.39 -6.33
CA ALA A 76 10.31 -17.12 -5.30
C ALA A 76 11.82 -16.99 -5.48
N THR A 77 12.27 -17.06 -6.73
CA THR A 77 13.71 -16.94 -7.06
C THR A 77 14.21 -15.53 -6.80
N ILE A 78 13.49 -14.52 -7.32
CA ILE A 78 13.86 -13.10 -7.21
C ILE A 78 13.87 -12.64 -5.76
N ASN A 79 12.86 -13.04 -4.98
CA ASN A 79 12.70 -12.63 -3.58
C ASN A 79 13.30 -13.63 -2.58
N ARG A 80 13.95 -14.69 -3.08
CA ARG A 80 14.69 -15.72 -2.33
C ARG A 80 13.89 -16.33 -1.18
N PHE A 81 12.77 -16.98 -1.51
CA PHE A 81 11.93 -17.63 -0.51
C PHE A 81 11.57 -19.08 -0.84
N PRO A 82 11.27 -19.92 0.17
CA PRO A 82 11.01 -21.34 -0.06
C PRO A 82 9.78 -21.59 -0.94
N HIS A 83 9.88 -22.52 -1.90
CA HIS A 83 8.75 -22.94 -2.75
C HIS A 83 7.53 -23.41 -1.94
N ALA A 84 7.73 -23.92 -0.72
CA ALA A 84 6.65 -24.30 0.19
C ALA A 84 5.70 -23.14 0.55
N LEU A 85 6.13 -21.88 0.41
CA LEU A 85 5.27 -20.71 0.65
C LEU A 85 4.35 -20.39 -0.54
N LEU A 86 4.63 -20.91 -1.74
CA LEU A 86 3.89 -20.55 -2.96
C LEU A 86 2.39 -20.86 -2.88
N SER A 87 2.00 -21.92 -2.20
CA SER A 87 0.58 -22.28 -2.01
C SER A 87 -0.21 -21.28 -1.14
N ARG A 88 0.50 -20.39 -0.43
CA ARG A 88 -0.04 -19.32 0.42
C ARG A 88 0.15 -17.92 -0.19
N ILE A 89 0.68 -17.83 -1.41
CA ILE A 89 0.93 -16.56 -2.10
C ILE A 89 0.06 -16.51 -3.36
N ASP A 90 -0.84 -15.54 -3.40
CA ASP A 90 -1.69 -15.26 -4.55
C ASP A 90 -1.10 -14.04 -5.31
N LEU A 91 -1.06 -14.12 -6.65
CA LEU A 91 -0.56 -13.03 -7.51
C LEU A 91 -1.73 -12.36 -8.21
N GLY A 92 -1.88 -11.06 -7.98
CA GLY A 92 -2.83 -10.20 -8.66
C GLY A 92 -2.15 -9.43 -9.78
N ALA A 93 -2.63 -9.62 -11.01
CA ALA A 93 -2.06 -9.04 -12.23
C ALA A 93 -3.06 -8.22 -13.04
N ASP A 94 -4.23 -7.91 -12.46
CA ASP A 94 -5.27 -7.11 -13.11
C ASP A 94 -5.15 -5.62 -12.76
N ALA A 95 -4.46 -5.31 -11.66
CA ALA A 95 -4.24 -3.95 -11.21
C ALA A 95 -3.12 -3.22 -11.99
N VAL A 96 -3.40 -1.99 -12.41
CA VAL A 96 -2.47 -1.12 -13.18
C VAL A 96 -2.18 0.22 -12.48
N ASP A 97 -2.94 0.55 -11.44
CA ASP A 97 -2.76 1.73 -10.61
C ASP A 97 -3.15 1.44 -9.15
N THR A 98 -3.03 2.45 -8.28
CA THR A 98 -3.30 2.25 -6.84
C THR A 98 -4.79 2.04 -6.53
N ARG A 99 -5.70 2.49 -7.40
CA ARG A 99 -7.14 2.27 -7.21
C ARG A 99 -7.51 0.84 -7.59
N THR A 100 -7.06 0.37 -8.74
CA THR A 100 -7.27 -1.01 -9.19
C THR A 100 -6.56 -2.02 -8.28
N ASN A 101 -5.41 -1.66 -7.67
CA ASN A 101 -4.81 -2.45 -6.59
C ASN A 101 -5.76 -2.58 -5.38
N ALA A 102 -6.49 -1.52 -5.04
CA ALA A 102 -7.45 -1.53 -3.94
C ALA A 102 -8.67 -2.40 -4.26
N ASP A 103 -9.19 -2.31 -5.48
CA ASP A 103 -10.29 -3.15 -5.97
C ASP A 103 -9.92 -4.65 -5.93
N GLU A 104 -8.72 -4.98 -6.43
CA GLU A 104 -8.18 -6.35 -6.43
C GLU A 104 -7.98 -6.88 -5.00
N ALA A 105 -7.40 -6.06 -4.12
CA ALA A 105 -7.22 -6.41 -2.72
C ALA A 105 -8.56 -6.62 -1.99
N ALA A 106 -9.56 -5.77 -2.23
CA ALA A 106 -10.88 -5.91 -1.62
C ALA A 106 -11.60 -7.18 -2.08
N ALA A 107 -11.53 -7.51 -3.38
CA ALA A 107 -12.07 -8.75 -3.92
C ALA A 107 -11.39 -9.99 -3.31
N TRP A 108 -10.06 -9.96 -3.19
CA TRP A 108 -9.28 -11.03 -2.55
C TRP A 108 -9.60 -11.19 -1.06
N VAL A 109 -9.69 -10.10 -0.31
CA VAL A 109 -10.09 -10.13 1.11
C VAL A 109 -11.48 -10.75 1.28
N SER A 110 -12.41 -10.38 0.39
CA SER A 110 -13.79 -10.88 0.43
C SER A 110 -13.88 -12.37 0.08
N SER A 111 -13.11 -12.84 -0.90
CA SER A 111 -13.14 -14.25 -1.31
C SER A 111 -12.63 -15.20 -0.22
N TYR A 112 -11.65 -14.75 0.56
CA TYR A 112 -11.13 -15.49 1.72
C TYR A 112 -11.82 -15.18 3.05
N ARG A 113 -12.77 -14.24 3.07
CA ARG A 113 -13.49 -13.79 4.28
C ARG A 113 -12.55 -13.35 5.40
N PHE A 114 -11.53 -12.58 5.04
CA PHE A 114 -10.59 -12.01 6.02
C PHE A 114 -11.18 -10.77 6.69
N HIS A 115 -10.97 -10.63 8.00
CA HIS A 115 -11.40 -9.46 8.77
C HIS A 115 -10.22 -8.59 9.19
N THR A 116 -8.99 -9.10 9.08
CA THR A 116 -7.77 -8.33 9.35
C THR A 116 -6.77 -8.50 8.23
N ILE A 117 -6.23 -7.39 7.72
CA ILE A 117 -5.15 -7.42 6.74
C ILE A 117 -3.97 -6.58 7.18
N ARG A 118 -2.77 -7.02 6.83
CA ARG A 118 -1.56 -6.23 6.91
C ARG A 118 -1.23 -5.65 5.54
N LEU A 119 -1.23 -4.34 5.41
CA LEU A 119 -0.86 -3.64 4.17
C LEU A 119 0.64 -3.36 4.17
N VAL A 120 1.37 -3.94 3.23
CA VAL A 120 2.82 -3.75 3.05
C VAL A 120 3.09 -2.88 1.84
N THR A 121 3.69 -1.71 2.07
CA THR A 121 4.22 -0.84 1.01
C THR A 121 5.29 0.10 1.58
N THR A 122 5.87 0.99 0.76
CA THR A 122 6.83 1.98 1.26
C THR A 122 6.15 3.06 2.09
N ASP A 123 6.87 3.58 3.08
CA ASP A 123 6.48 4.69 3.95
C ASP A 123 5.86 5.89 3.22
N TRP A 124 6.50 6.45 2.20
CA TRP A 124 5.97 7.57 1.44
C TRP A 124 4.69 7.24 0.65
N HIS A 125 4.49 5.99 0.26
CA HIS A 125 3.29 5.56 -0.50
C HIS A 125 2.12 5.17 0.43
N MET A 126 2.42 4.76 1.67
CA MET A 126 1.48 4.13 2.59
C MET A 126 0.20 4.93 2.81
N ARG A 127 0.29 6.27 2.97
CA ARG A 127 -0.89 7.11 3.22
C ARG A 127 -1.89 7.08 2.07
N ARG A 128 -1.41 7.10 0.83
CA ARG A 128 -2.28 7.05 -0.35
C ARG A 128 -2.78 5.63 -0.58
N ALA A 129 -1.92 4.63 -0.49
CA ALA A 129 -2.30 3.23 -0.60
C ALA A 129 -3.43 2.87 0.38
N ARG A 130 -3.25 3.20 1.66
CA ARG A 130 -4.25 2.98 2.70
C ARG A 130 -5.56 3.69 2.39
N LEU A 131 -5.51 4.96 1.98
CA LEU A 131 -6.70 5.74 1.63
C LEU A 131 -7.52 5.07 0.52
N GLU A 132 -6.88 4.57 -0.54
CA GLU A 132 -7.57 3.87 -1.62
C GLU A 132 -8.15 2.54 -1.15
N LEU A 133 -7.37 1.74 -0.40
CA LEU A 133 -7.87 0.47 0.13
C LEU A 133 -9.04 0.68 1.08
N GLU A 134 -9.00 1.65 2.00
CA GLU A 134 -10.10 1.96 2.91
C GLU A 134 -11.42 2.31 2.19
N GLN A 135 -11.37 2.76 0.94
CA GLN A 135 -12.57 3.08 0.16
C GLN A 135 -13.19 1.86 -0.50
N GLN A 136 -12.38 0.86 -0.85
CA GLN A 136 -12.85 -0.35 -1.53
C GLN A 136 -13.06 -1.51 -0.57
N MET A 137 -12.40 -1.49 0.59
CA MET A 137 -12.45 -2.58 1.57
C MET A 137 -13.82 -2.66 2.26
N PRO A 138 -14.31 -3.88 2.57
CA PRO A 138 -15.47 -4.04 3.44
C PRO A 138 -15.28 -3.32 4.79
N ARG A 139 -16.37 -2.76 5.34
CA ARG A 139 -16.32 -1.86 6.51
C ARG A 139 -15.84 -2.53 7.80
N ASP A 140 -15.98 -3.85 7.89
CA ASP A 140 -15.59 -4.68 9.03
C ASP A 140 -14.12 -5.14 8.98
N VAL A 141 -13.39 -4.82 7.90
CA VAL A 141 -12.00 -5.21 7.74
C VAL A 141 -11.07 -4.19 8.40
N VAL A 142 -10.27 -4.66 9.36
CA VAL A 142 -9.25 -3.85 10.03
C VAL A 142 -7.92 -3.96 9.27
N MET A 143 -7.34 -2.81 8.94
CA MET A 143 -6.07 -2.73 8.22
C MET A 143 -4.93 -2.30 9.16
N LEU A 144 -3.86 -3.09 9.16
CA LEU A 144 -2.60 -2.81 9.84
C LEU A 144 -1.56 -2.33 8.80
N PRO A 145 -1.21 -1.03 8.77
CA PRO A 145 -0.18 -0.52 7.87
C PRO A 145 1.22 -0.95 8.35
N ASP A 146 1.97 -1.67 7.51
CA ASP A 146 3.35 -2.07 7.76
C ASP A 146 4.25 -1.41 6.70
N ALA A 147 4.73 -0.21 7.01
CA ALA A 147 5.49 0.59 6.06
C ALA A 147 6.98 0.23 6.07
N ILE A 148 7.53 0.04 4.87
CA ILE A 148 8.97 -0.17 4.68
C ILE A 148 9.65 1.20 4.64
N PRO A 149 10.61 1.46 5.55
CA PRO A 149 11.40 2.69 5.52
C PRO A 149 12.12 2.81 4.19
N SER A 150 12.10 3.99 3.61
CA SER A 150 12.81 4.25 2.35
C SER A 150 13.36 5.66 2.29
N THR A 151 14.23 5.92 1.31
CA THR A 151 14.86 7.22 1.09
C THR A 151 14.37 7.85 -0.21
N PRO A 152 13.10 8.30 -0.28
CA PRO A 152 12.58 8.94 -1.49
C PRO A 152 13.26 10.29 -1.71
N ASN A 153 13.54 10.63 -2.97
CA ASN A 153 13.96 11.99 -3.31
C ASN A 153 12.79 12.98 -3.17
N LEU A 154 13.11 14.27 -3.07
CA LEU A 154 12.12 15.34 -2.88
C LEU A 154 11.03 15.32 -3.96
N LEU A 155 11.41 15.10 -5.22
CA LEU A 155 10.46 15.08 -6.34
C LEU A 155 9.45 13.93 -6.20
N ALA A 156 9.91 12.75 -5.75
CA ALA A 156 9.04 11.60 -5.47
C ALA A 156 8.04 11.93 -4.35
N LEU A 157 8.50 12.54 -3.26
CA LEU A 157 7.62 12.98 -2.16
C LEU A 157 6.59 14.00 -2.62
N VAL A 158 7.00 15.04 -3.35
CA VAL A 158 6.08 16.07 -3.87
C VAL A 158 5.05 15.46 -4.81
N ARG A 159 5.48 14.57 -5.72
CA ARG A 159 4.58 13.88 -6.65
C ARG A 159 3.57 13.03 -5.90
N GLU A 160 4.02 12.28 -4.89
CA GLU A 160 3.15 11.44 -4.09
C GLU A 160 2.17 12.27 -3.24
N TYR A 161 2.64 13.35 -2.63
CA TYR A 161 1.80 14.25 -1.87
C TYR A 161 0.68 14.86 -2.71
N ASN A 162 0.99 15.32 -3.92
CA ASN A 162 -0.01 15.84 -4.85
C ASN A 162 -1.03 14.76 -5.26
N LYS A 163 -0.57 13.52 -5.55
CA LYS A 163 -1.49 12.40 -5.79
C LYS A 163 -2.38 12.13 -4.58
N TYR A 164 -1.83 12.16 -3.37
CA TYR A 164 -2.57 11.95 -2.14
C TYR A 164 -3.65 13.04 -1.93
N LEU A 165 -3.30 14.32 -2.11
CA LEU A 165 -4.26 15.43 -2.01
C LEU A 165 -5.39 15.31 -3.04
N LEU A 166 -5.06 15.00 -4.30
CA LEU A 166 -6.06 14.81 -5.35
C LEU A 166 -7.06 13.72 -4.99
N ARG A 167 -6.57 12.59 -4.48
CA ARG A 167 -7.42 11.46 -4.10
C ARG A 167 -8.24 11.76 -2.84
N ARG A 168 -7.63 12.38 -1.82
CA ARG A 168 -8.33 12.85 -0.61
C ARG A 168 -9.45 13.84 -0.97
N GLY A 169 -9.17 14.81 -1.83
CA GLY A 169 -10.16 15.80 -2.30
C GLY A 169 -11.31 15.15 -3.06
N ALA A 170 -11.02 14.27 -4.02
CA ALA A 170 -12.04 13.54 -4.77
C ALA A 170 -13.01 12.76 -3.85
N THR A 171 -12.50 12.23 -2.74
CA THR A 171 -13.29 11.41 -1.81
C THR A 171 -14.14 12.20 -0.84
N LEU A 172 -13.82 13.49 -0.65
CA LEU A 172 -14.65 14.42 0.09
C LEU A 172 -15.78 14.98 -0.79
N ILE A 173 -15.55 15.12 -2.09
CA ILE A 173 -16.53 15.67 -3.05
C ILE A 173 -17.48 14.58 -3.56
N GLY A 174 -17.02 13.34 -3.73
CA GLY A 174 -17.82 12.21 -4.23
C GLY A 174 -18.63 11.49 -3.15
N ARG A 175 -18.86 12.11 -1.98
CA ARG A 175 -19.72 11.61 -0.91
C ARG A 175 -21.05 12.34 -0.89
#